data_AF-A0A6J7PKP4-F1
#
_entry.id   AF-A0A6J7PKP4-F1
#
_cell.length_a   1.000
_cell.length_b   1.000
_cell.length_c   1.000
_cell.angle_alpha   90.00
_cell.angle_beta   90.00
_cell.angle_gamma   90.00
#
_symmetry.space_group_name_H-M   'P 1'
#
loop_
_entity.id
_entity.type
_entity.pdbx_description
1 polymer ?
#
loop_
_entity_poly.entity_id
_entity_poly.type
_entity_poly.pdbx_seq_one_letter_code
_entity_poly.pdbx_strand_id
1 'polypeptide(L)'
;MVERHWVRVTARVLLVVALAWITWQSLVPADQIVASTANDKVNHLVAYGALGLLAAMSVPCDRWWAAWIGVSALGLMIEVAQSLTPYRAFEWMDFVADAAGAAIGVGIAALVRRTALKPSTRSCARILYMTTLPLAEVRANLSKLVEEAERTHQRVEVTKNGRRAAVLMSADDYDSLTETLDILSDAEAMAAIRESDADIAAGRIYSLDEVAAELRARGILSS
;
A
#
# COMPACT_ATOMS: atom_id res chain seq x y z
N MET A 1 1.16 -4.14 6.96
CA MET A 1 1.56 -2.99 6.08
C MET A 1 2.60 -3.40 5.06
N VAL A 2 3.55 -4.25 5.48
CA VAL A 2 4.64 -4.85 4.71
C VAL A 2 4.15 -5.59 3.45
N GLU A 3 3.13 -6.46 3.54
CA GLU A 3 2.65 -7.24 2.37
C GLU A 3 2.11 -6.39 1.21
N ARG A 4 1.34 -5.33 1.50
CA ARG A 4 0.79 -4.44 0.46
C ARG A 4 1.86 -3.55 -0.17
N HIS A 5 2.94 -3.28 0.56
CA HIS A 5 4.11 -2.57 0.04
C HIS A 5 4.90 -3.48 -0.90
N TRP A 6 5.21 -4.72 -0.49
CA TRP A 6 5.88 -5.70 -1.35
C TRP A 6 5.09 -6.01 -2.61
N VAL A 7 3.77 -6.19 -2.55
CA VAL A 7 2.94 -6.39 -3.76
C VAL A 7 3.06 -5.23 -4.74
N ARG A 8 3.09 -3.97 -4.26
CA ARG A 8 3.29 -2.80 -5.13
C ARG A 8 4.70 -2.69 -5.67
N VAL A 9 5.71 -3.01 -4.86
CA VAL A 9 7.11 -3.02 -5.29
C VAL A 9 7.33 -4.08 -6.35
N THR A 10 6.87 -5.31 -6.12
CA THR A 10 6.94 -6.41 -7.09
C THR A 10 6.19 -6.06 -8.39
N ALA A 11 4.97 -5.52 -8.29
CA ALA A 11 4.22 -5.09 -9.48
C ALA A 11 4.97 -4.00 -10.28
N ARG A 12 5.65 -3.06 -9.62
CA ARG A 12 6.45 -2.02 -10.28
C ARG A 12 7.69 -2.59 -10.96
N VAL A 13 8.40 -3.50 -10.30
CA VAL A 13 9.58 -4.15 -10.88
C VAL A 13 9.16 -4.95 -12.12
N LEU A 14 8.09 -5.75 -12.02
CA LEU A 14 7.55 -6.50 -13.16
C LEU A 14 7.06 -5.57 -14.28
N LEU A 15 6.43 -4.44 -13.94
CA LEU A 15 6.01 -3.44 -14.93
C LEU A 15 7.21 -2.87 -15.69
N VAL A 16 8.28 -2.48 -15.00
CA VAL A 16 9.49 -1.94 -15.64
C VAL A 16 10.14 -2.99 -16.55
N VAL A 17 10.23 -4.24 -16.11
CA VAL A 17 10.75 -5.34 -16.93
C VAL A 17 9.87 -5.58 -18.16
N ALA A 18 8.54 -5.61 -17.99
CA ALA A 18 7.60 -5.79 -19.10
C ALA A 18 7.67 -4.63 -20.10
N LEU A 19 7.78 -3.38 -19.63
CA LEU A 19 7.96 -2.20 -20.47
C LEU A 19 9.24 -2.28 -21.32
N ALA A 20 10.36 -2.61 -20.68
CA ALA A 20 11.64 -2.76 -21.37
C ALA A 20 11.57 -3.88 -22.43
N TRP A 21 10.95 -5.01 -22.07
CA TRP A 21 10.77 -6.14 -22.98
C TRP A 21 9.87 -5.82 -24.18
N ILE A 22 8.68 -5.24 -23.96
CA ILE A 22 7.72 -4.89 -25.02
C ILE A 22 8.31 -3.84 -25.96
N THR A 23 8.99 -2.83 -25.41
CA THR A 23 9.64 -1.79 -26.21
C THR A 23 10.74 -2.40 -27.07
N TRP A 24 11.59 -3.26 -26.51
CA TRP A 24 12.62 -3.97 -27.26
C TRP A 24 12.03 -4.79 -28.41
N GLN A 25 11.04 -5.64 -28.11
CA GLN A 25 10.36 -6.47 -29.12
C GLN A 25 9.65 -5.64 -30.21
N SER A 26 9.17 -4.46 -29.85
CA SER A 26 8.47 -3.58 -30.79
C SER A 26 9.40 -2.86 -31.76
N LEU A 27 10.70 -2.77 -31.46
CA LEU A 27 11.71 -2.07 -32.27
C LEU A 27 12.65 -3.01 -33.05
N VAL A 28 12.73 -4.29 -32.68
CA VAL A 28 13.56 -5.30 -33.36
C VAL A 28 12.81 -5.86 -34.59
N PRO A 29 13.53 -6.26 -35.66
CA PRO A 29 12.88 -6.83 -36.85
C PRO A 29 12.10 -8.13 -36.53
N ALA A 30 11.00 -8.33 -37.25
CA ALA A 30 9.98 -9.34 -36.93
C ALA A 30 10.47 -10.80 -37.01
N ASP A 31 11.64 -11.06 -37.59
CA ASP A 31 12.25 -12.38 -37.71
C ASP A 31 12.83 -12.90 -36.38
N GLN A 32 12.93 -12.06 -35.35
CA GLN A 32 13.52 -12.41 -34.05
C GLN A 32 12.50 -12.42 -32.88
N ILE A 33 11.20 -12.21 -33.16
CA ILE A 33 10.17 -12.16 -32.11
C ILE A 33 9.78 -13.57 -31.66
N VAL A 34 10.09 -13.91 -30.41
CA VAL A 34 9.75 -15.20 -29.79
C VAL A 34 8.29 -15.15 -29.33
N ALA A 35 7.47 -16.03 -29.89
CA ALA A 35 6.04 -16.25 -29.61
C ALA A 35 5.05 -15.27 -30.28
N SER A 36 4.89 -15.36 -31.60
CA SER A 36 3.66 -14.89 -32.24
C SER A 36 2.55 -15.94 -32.05
N THR A 37 1.50 -15.64 -31.31
CA THR A 37 0.23 -16.32 -31.61
C THR A 37 -0.21 -15.92 -33.03
N ALA A 38 -1.03 -16.74 -33.69
CA ALA A 38 -1.37 -16.64 -35.11
C ALA A 38 -2.05 -15.33 -35.57
N ASN A 39 -2.23 -14.32 -34.70
CA ASN A 39 -2.83 -13.02 -35.03
C ASN A 39 -2.17 -11.88 -34.24
N ASP A 40 -1.60 -10.90 -34.95
CA ASP A 40 -0.90 -9.74 -34.39
C ASP A 40 -1.76 -8.94 -33.41
N LYS A 41 -3.05 -8.78 -33.73
CA LYS A 41 -4.02 -8.06 -32.89
C LYS A 41 -4.26 -8.73 -31.54
N VAL A 42 -4.19 -10.06 -31.50
CA VAL A 42 -4.31 -10.83 -30.26
C VAL A 42 -3.06 -10.67 -29.41
N ASN A 43 -1.88 -10.63 -30.04
CA ASN A 43 -0.62 -10.38 -29.33
C ASN A 43 -0.64 -8.98 -28.68
N HIS A 44 -1.07 -7.95 -29.40
CA HIS A 44 -1.26 -6.59 -28.89
C HIS A 44 -2.25 -6.55 -27.72
N LEU A 45 -3.44 -7.14 -27.89
CA LEU A 45 -4.46 -7.20 -26.84
C LEU A 45 -3.95 -7.87 -25.55
N VAL A 46 -3.23 -8.99 -25.66
CA VAL A 46 -2.71 -9.74 -24.50
C VAL A 46 -1.55 -8.99 -23.83
N ALA A 47 -0.61 -8.47 -24.61
CA ALA A 47 0.56 -7.75 -24.09
C ALA A 47 0.13 -6.50 -23.30
N TYR A 48 -0.75 -5.68 -23.88
CA TYR A 48 -1.26 -4.49 -23.22
C TYR A 48 -2.28 -4.80 -22.13
N GLY A 49 -2.96 -5.95 -22.19
CA GLY A 49 -3.74 -6.49 -21.08
C GLY A 49 -2.89 -6.81 -19.85
N ALA A 50 -1.76 -7.49 -20.03
CA ALA A 50 -0.81 -7.75 -18.95
C ALA A 50 -0.22 -6.43 -18.40
N LEU A 51 0.14 -5.51 -19.29
CA LEU A 51 0.69 -4.20 -18.91
C LEU A 51 -0.33 -3.35 -18.14
N GLY A 52 -1.58 -3.31 -18.60
CA GLY A 52 -2.70 -2.64 -17.92
C GLY A 52 -2.96 -3.20 -16.53
N LEU A 53 -2.92 -4.53 -16.37
CA LEU A 53 -3.06 -5.20 -15.08
C LEU A 53 -1.93 -4.81 -14.10
N LEU A 54 -0.67 -4.89 -14.54
CA LEU A 54 0.50 -4.55 -13.73
C LEU A 54 0.54 -3.06 -13.36
N ALA A 55 0.23 -2.18 -14.31
CA ALA A 55 0.15 -0.74 -14.10
C ALA A 55 -0.95 -0.41 -13.09
N ALA A 56 -2.14 -0.98 -13.27
CA ALA A 56 -3.25 -0.81 -12.34
C ALA A 56 -2.88 -1.28 -10.94
N MET A 57 -2.20 -2.43 -10.80
CA MET A 57 -1.73 -2.97 -9.53
C MET A 57 -0.65 -2.10 -8.85
N SER A 58 0.12 -1.34 -9.62
CA SER A 58 1.20 -0.47 -9.16
C SER A 58 0.73 0.90 -8.64
N VAL A 59 -0.43 1.37 -9.07
CA VAL A 59 -1.03 2.66 -8.67
C VAL A 59 -2.10 2.51 -7.57
N PRO A 60 -2.39 3.57 -6.79
CA PRO A 60 -3.53 3.61 -5.87
C PRO A 60 -4.87 3.27 -6.55
N CYS A 61 -5.84 2.75 -5.78
CA CYS A 61 -7.10 2.20 -6.32
C CYS A 61 -8.01 3.28 -6.94
N ASP A 62 -7.95 4.50 -6.39
CA ASP A 62 -8.61 5.71 -6.88
C ASP A 62 -8.03 6.22 -8.21
N ARG A 63 -6.87 5.71 -8.63
CA ARG A 63 -6.14 6.14 -9.83
C ARG A 63 -6.10 5.09 -10.94
N TRP A 64 -7.10 4.21 -11.01
CA TRP A 64 -7.24 3.22 -12.08
C TRP A 64 -7.21 3.86 -13.48
N TRP A 65 -7.80 5.05 -13.62
CA TRP A 65 -7.82 5.83 -14.85
C TRP A 65 -6.40 6.26 -15.28
N ALA A 66 -5.51 6.55 -14.34
CA ALA A 66 -4.14 6.96 -14.64
C ALA A 66 -3.30 5.80 -15.19
N ALA A 67 -3.54 4.57 -14.70
CA ALA A 67 -2.92 3.37 -15.26
C ALA A 67 -3.37 3.11 -16.70
N TRP A 68 -4.68 3.25 -16.96
CA TRP A 68 -5.22 3.08 -18.32
C TRP A 68 -4.66 4.13 -19.27
N ILE A 69 -4.75 5.42 -18.92
CA ILE A 69 -4.22 6.52 -19.73
C ILE A 69 -2.72 6.34 -19.98
N GLY A 70 -1.94 6.00 -18.95
CA GLY A 70 -0.50 5.82 -19.08
C GLY A 70 -0.12 4.69 -20.03
N VAL A 71 -0.81 3.56 -19.96
CA VAL A 71 -0.57 2.41 -20.85
C VAL A 71 -1.02 2.71 -22.29
N SER A 72 -2.17 3.35 -22.48
CA SER A 72 -2.62 3.75 -23.82
C SER A 72 -1.72 4.82 -24.46
N ALA A 73 -1.23 5.78 -23.67
CA ALA A 73 -0.27 6.78 -24.16
C ALA A 73 1.04 6.12 -24.58
N LEU A 74 1.51 5.12 -23.83
CA LEU A 74 2.67 4.33 -24.22
C LEU A 74 2.43 3.58 -25.54
N GLY A 75 1.27 2.94 -25.71
CA GLY A 75 0.92 2.24 -26.96
C GLY A 75 1.01 3.17 -28.17
N LEU A 76 0.37 4.34 -28.07
CA LEU A 76 0.46 5.38 -29.10
C LEU A 76 1.90 5.82 -29.36
N MET A 77 2.72 6.01 -28.32
CA MET A 77 4.13 6.39 -28.49
C MET A 77 4.94 5.32 -29.21
N ILE A 78 4.68 4.04 -28.94
CA ILE A 78 5.36 2.92 -29.58
C ILE A 78 4.97 2.83 -31.07
N GLU A 79 3.71 3.01 -31.42
CA GLU A 79 3.28 3.05 -32.82
C GLU A 79 3.89 4.22 -33.60
N VAL A 80 3.95 5.40 -32.97
CA VAL A 80 4.62 6.56 -33.56
C VAL A 80 6.10 6.25 -33.76
N ALA A 81 6.77 5.63 -32.78
CA ALA A 81 8.16 5.24 -32.91
C ALA A 81 8.37 4.18 -34.02
N GLN A 82 7.44 3.23 -34.16
CA GLN A 82 7.47 2.24 -35.24
C GLN A 82 7.28 2.90 -36.61
N SER A 83 6.45 3.93 -36.73
CA SER A 83 6.25 4.67 -37.98
C SER A 83 7.50 5.40 -38.47
N LEU A 84 8.48 5.62 -37.58
CA LEU A 84 9.80 6.16 -37.91
C LEU A 84 10.79 5.09 -38.37
N THR A 85 10.44 3.80 -38.26
CA THR A 85 11.28 2.69 -38.74
C THR A 85 10.99 2.38 -40.22
N PRO A 86 11.99 1.95 -41.02
CA PRO A 86 11.80 1.73 -42.47
C PRO A 86 10.86 0.58 -42.84
N TYR A 87 10.45 -0.24 -41.87
CA TYR A 87 9.80 -1.54 -42.10
C TYR A 87 8.39 -1.62 -41.50
N ARG A 88 7.92 -0.58 -40.80
CA ARG A 88 6.65 -0.62 -40.07
C ARG A 88 5.88 0.68 -40.26
N ALA A 89 4.59 0.56 -40.59
CA ALA A 89 3.69 1.70 -40.76
C ALA A 89 2.82 1.87 -39.52
N PHE A 90 2.27 3.07 -39.35
CA PHE A 90 1.29 3.36 -38.32
C PHE A 90 -0.05 2.67 -38.65
N GLU A 91 -0.49 1.72 -37.81
CA GLU A 91 -1.76 1.02 -37.96
C GLU A 91 -2.72 1.36 -36.81
N TRP A 92 -3.75 2.16 -37.09
CA TRP A 92 -4.78 2.56 -36.12
C TRP A 92 -5.45 1.39 -35.36
N MET A 93 -5.42 0.18 -35.92
CA MET A 93 -6.04 -0.99 -35.31
C MET A 93 -5.22 -1.55 -34.15
N ASP A 94 -3.90 -1.38 -34.16
CA ASP A 94 -3.00 -1.84 -33.11
C ASP A 94 -3.19 -0.97 -31.87
N PHE A 95 -3.34 0.35 -32.05
CA PHE A 95 -3.66 1.29 -30.99
C PHE A 95 -4.94 0.91 -30.27
N VAL A 96 -5.96 0.55 -31.05
CA VAL A 96 -7.26 0.15 -30.53
C VAL A 96 -7.12 -1.16 -29.76
N ALA A 97 -6.35 -2.13 -30.26
CA ALA A 97 -6.06 -3.37 -29.56
C ALA A 97 -5.30 -3.13 -28.25
N ASP A 98 -4.33 -2.21 -28.24
CA ASP A 98 -3.55 -1.82 -27.07
C ASP A 98 -4.43 -1.16 -26.00
N ALA A 99 -5.25 -0.18 -26.39
CA ALA A 99 -6.15 0.52 -25.49
C ALA A 99 -7.25 -0.40 -24.92
N ALA A 100 -7.78 -1.31 -25.75
CA ALA A 100 -8.74 -2.33 -25.34
C ALA A 100 -8.11 -3.34 -24.37
N GLY A 101 -6.91 -3.82 -24.67
CA GLY A 101 -6.12 -4.69 -23.80
C GLY A 101 -5.91 -4.03 -22.43
N ALA A 102 -5.43 -2.79 -22.43
CA ALA A 102 -5.21 -2.00 -21.22
C ALA A 102 -6.48 -1.88 -20.36
N ALA A 103 -7.63 -1.63 -20.98
CA ALA A 103 -8.91 -1.52 -20.28
C ALA A 103 -9.30 -2.85 -19.61
N ILE A 104 -9.12 -3.98 -20.31
CA ILE A 104 -9.36 -5.33 -19.77
C ILE A 104 -8.44 -5.59 -18.58
N GLY A 105 -7.14 -5.31 -18.72
CA GLY A 105 -6.15 -5.46 -17.65
C GLY A 105 -6.51 -4.68 -16.38
N VAL A 106 -6.93 -3.43 -16.54
CA VAL A 106 -7.40 -2.58 -15.44
C VAL A 106 -8.68 -3.13 -14.80
N GLY A 107 -9.62 -3.64 -15.61
CA GLY A 107 -10.85 -4.28 -15.14
C GLY A 107 -10.58 -5.54 -14.30
N ILE A 108 -9.66 -6.40 -14.76
CA ILE A 108 -9.18 -7.57 -14.02
C ILE A 108 -8.52 -7.14 -12.71
N ALA A 109 -7.67 -6.10 -12.73
CA ALA A 109 -7.06 -5.57 -11.52
C ALA A 109 -8.11 -5.10 -10.52
N ALA A 110 -9.17 -4.43 -10.97
CA ALA A 110 -10.28 -4.00 -10.13
C ALA A 110 -11.02 -5.20 -9.51
N LEU A 111 -11.25 -6.27 -10.28
CA LEU A 111 -11.89 -7.50 -9.80
C LEU A 111 -11.02 -8.21 -8.75
N VAL A 112 -9.73 -8.41 -9.03
CA VAL A 112 -8.76 -9.01 -8.11
C VAL A 112 -8.66 -8.19 -6.82
N ARG A 113 -8.66 -6.87 -6.92
CA ARG A 113 -8.66 -5.99 -5.74
C ARG A 113 -9.94 -6.09 -4.93
N ARG A 114 -11.09 -6.32 -5.57
CA ARG A 114 -12.39 -6.51 -4.89
C ARG A 114 -12.45 -7.84 -4.14
N THR A 115 -11.86 -8.91 -4.67
CA THR A 115 -11.96 -10.26 -4.08
C THR A 115 -10.78 -10.65 -3.20
N ALA A 116 -9.55 -10.27 -3.56
CA ALA A 116 -8.32 -10.71 -2.90
C ALA A 116 -7.77 -9.70 -1.89
N LEU A 117 -8.01 -8.40 -2.09
CA LEU A 117 -7.68 -7.39 -1.09
C LEU A 117 -8.92 -7.15 -0.22
N LYS A 118 -9.17 -8.08 0.73
CA LYS A 118 -9.96 -7.73 1.91
C LYS A 118 -9.47 -6.36 2.39
N PRO A 119 -10.35 -5.39 2.71
CA PRO A 119 -9.89 -4.25 3.50
C PRO A 119 -9.12 -4.88 4.64
N SER A 120 -7.84 -4.55 4.73
CA SER A 120 -7.08 -4.86 5.92
C SER A 120 -7.82 -4.05 6.98
N THR A 121 -8.77 -4.70 7.65
CA THR A 121 -8.90 -4.57 9.08
C THR A 121 -7.52 -4.98 9.58
N ARG A 122 -6.57 -4.04 9.48
CA ARG A 122 -5.55 -3.96 10.50
C ARG A 122 -6.38 -4.05 11.76
N SER A 123 -6.06 -5.01 12.58
CA SER A 123 -6.33 -4.89 14.00
C SER A 123 -5.50 -3.69 14.49
N CYS A 124 -5.77 -2.49 13.97
CA CYS A 124 -5.78 -1.33 14.84
C CYS A 124 -6.81 -1.73 15.87
N ALA A 125 -6.46 -1.70 17.15
CA ALA A 125 -7.45 -1.74 18.21
C ALA A 125 -8.64 -0.90 17.76
N ARG A 126 -9.73 -1.57 17.38
CA ARG A 126 -10.91 -0.89 16.89
C ARG A 126 -11.56 -0.40 18.17
N ILE A 127 -11.28 0.85 18.51
CA ILE A 127 -12.05 1.57 19.51
C ILE A 127 -13.46 1.62 18.93
N LEU A 128 -14.31 0.67 19.36
CA LEU A 128 -15.60 0.32 18.78
C LEU A 128 -16.67 1.39 19.03
N TYR A 129 -16.29 2.51 19.63
CA TYR A 129 -17.17 3.58 20.06
C TYR A 129 -16.55 4.93 19.64
N MET A 130 -16.70 5.25 18.35
CA MET A 130 -16.52 6.61 17.85
C MET A 130 -17.91 7.25 17.69
N THR A 131 -18.32 8.02 18.69
CA THR A 131 -19.57 8.76 18.60
C THR A 131 -19.32 10.06 17.86
N THR A 132 -20.11 10.34 16.83
CA THR A 132 -20.03 11.61 16.10
C THR A 132 -21.13 12.53 16.61
N LEU A 133 -20.76 13.67 17.18
CA LEU A 133 -21.70 14.65 17.74
C LEU A 133 -21.52 16.03 17.08
N PRO A 134 -22.60 16.76 16.80
CA PRO A 134 -22.53 18.17 16.45
C PRO A 134 -21.92 19.00 17.58
N LEU A 135 -21.18 20.06 17.23
CA LEU A 135 -20.58 20.99 18.20
C LEU A 135 -21.59 21.54 19.22
N ALA A 136 -22.84 21.74 18.80
CA ALA A 136 -23.91 22.18 19.70
C ALA A 136 -24.23 21.15 20.80
N GLU A 137 -24.24 19.87 20.45
CA GLU A 137 -24.54 18.78 21.39
C GLU A 137 -23.36 18.51 22.34
N VAL A 138 -22.14 18.63 21.82
CA VAL A 138 -20.92 18.56 22.64
C VAL A 138 -20.88 19.70 23.65
N ARG A 139 -21.22 20.93 23.23
CA ARG A 139 -21.29 22.08 24.14
C ARG A 139 -22.33 21.88 25.25
N ALA A 140 -23.47 21.27 24.94
CA ALA A 140 -24.54 21.03 25.90
C ALA A 140 -24.17 19.95 26.94
N ASN A 141 -23.32 18.98 26.58
CA ASN A 141 -23.01 17.80 27.40
C ASN A 141 -21.52 17.63 27.72
N LEU A 142 -20.73 18.70 27.66
CA LEU A 142 -19.26 18.61 27.70
C LEU A 142 -18.75 17.87 28.93
N SER A 143 -19.24 18.20 30.13
CA SER A 143 -18.79 17.57 31.38
C SER A 143 -18.99 16.06 31.37
N LYS A 144 -20.17 15.60 30.94
CA LYS A 144 -20.48 14.17 30.83
C LYS A 144 -19.58 13.47 29.81
N LEU A 145 -19.32 14.12 28.67
CA LEU A 145 -18.45 13.56 27.64
C LEU A 145 -17.00 13.43 28.10
N VAL A 146 -16.51 14.35 28.95
CA VAL A 146 -15.17 14.27 29.55
C VAL A 146 -15.09 13.10 30.55
N GLU A 147 -16.05 12.99 31.47
CA GLU A 147 -16.12 11.87 32.42
C GLU A 147 -16.23 10.51 31.72
N GLU A 148 -17.03 10.43 30.64
CA GLU A 148 -17.14 9.22 29.82
C GLU A 148 -15.82 8.91 29.10
N ALA A 149 -15.14 9.92 28.55
CA ALA A 149 -13.85 9.74 27.88
C ALA A 149 -12.77 9.23 28.86
N GLU A 150 -12.71 9.77 30.08
CA GLU A 150 -11.77 9.30 31.13
C GLU A 150 -12.08 7.87 31.57
N ARG A 151 -13.34 7.56 31.86
CA ARG A 151 -13.72 6.25 32.42
C ARG A 151 -13.68 5.12 31.40
N THR A 152 -13.95 5.42 30.13
CA THR A 152 -14.17 4.39 29.10
C THR A 152 -13.17 4.43 27.95
N HIS A 153 -12.23 5.38 27.96
CA HIS A 153 -11.33 5.64 26.84
C HIS A 153 -12.10 5.89 25.52
N GLN A 154 -13.32 6.42 25.63
CA GLN A 154 -14.16 6.74 24.49
C GLN A 154 -13.65 7.98 23.79
N ARG A 155 -13.76 7.96 22.46
CA ARG A 155 -13.35 9.06 21.59
C ARG A 155 -14.55 9.59 20.84
N VAL A 156 -14.76 10.91 20.90
CA VAL A 156 -15.92 11.58 20.33
C VAL A 156 -15.47 12.49 19.19
N GLU A 157 -16.05 12.35 18.01
CA GLU A 157 -15.82 13.24 16.88
C GLU A 157 -16.77 14.43 16.93
N VAL A 158 -16.22 15.64 16.90
CA VAL A 158 -16.99 16.88 16.94
C VAL A 158 -17.13 17.43 15.53
N THR A 159 -18.37 17.66 15.09
CA THR A 159 -18.66 18.24 13.76
C THR A 159 -19.13 19.69 13.86
N LYS A 160 -18.67 20.52 12.92
CA LYS A 160 -19.13 21.91 12.72
C LYS A 160 -19.63 22.04 11.29
N ASN A 161 -20.90 22.42 11.12
CA ASN A 161 -21.56 22.51 9.81
C ASN A 161 -21.44 21.21 8.99
N GLY A 162 -21.65 20.06 9.65
CA GLY A 162 -21.56 18.73 9.02
C GLY A 162 -20.16 18.26 8.66
N ARG A 163 -19.11 19.06 8.94
CA ARG A 163 -17.71 18.68 8.72
C ARG A 163 -17.04 18.36 10.04
N ARG A 164 -16.24 17.30 10.06
CA ARG A 164 -15.40 16.93 11.20
C ARG A 164 -14.42 18.06 11.52
N ALA A 165 -14.43 18.54 12.76
CA ALA A 165 -13.68 19.71 13.20
C ALA A 165 -12.72 19.42 14.35
N ALA A 166 -13.09 18.52 15.28
CA ALA A 166 -12.24 18.15 16.41
C ALA A 166 -12.51 16.72 16.89
N VAL A 167 -11.66 16.22 17.79
CA VAL A 167 -11.85 14.96 18.52
C VAL A 167 -11.68 15.25 19.99
N LEU A 168 -12.56 14.70 20.83
CA LEU A 168 -12.43 14.68 22.27
C LEU A 168 -12.06 13.26 22.72
N MET A 169 -11.06 13.16 23.58
CA MET A 169 -10.56 11.92 24.22
C MET A 169 -9.99 12.29 25.59
N SER A 170 -9.70 11.30 26.44
CA SER A 170 -9.03 11.58 27.72
C SER A 170 -7.60 12.07 27.49
N ALA A 171 -7.07 12.83 28.45
CA ALA A 171 -5.68 13.30 28.41
C ALA A 171 -4.70 12.11 28.41
N ASP A 172 -4.94 11.12 29.28
CA ASP A 172 -4.13 9.90 29.36
C ASP A 172 -4.06 9.12 28.03
N ASP A 173 -5.17 9.08 27.27
CA ASP A 173 -5.18 8.47 25.93
C ASP A 173 -4.30 9.24 24.95
N TYR A 174 -4.38 10.57 24.98
CA TYR A 174 -3.58 11.42 24.12
C TYR A 174 -2.08 11.28 24.44
N ASP A 175 -1.73 11.27 25.71
CA ASP A 175 -0.35 11.10 26.17
C ASP A 175 0.18 9.70 25.82
N SER A 176 -0.61 8.64 26.04
CA SER A 176 -0.24 7.26 25.68
C SER A 176 -0.01 7.08 24.17
N LEU A 177 -0.84 7.72 23.33
CA LEU A 177 -0.66 7.70 21.88
C LEU A 177 0.60 8.45 21.47
N THR A 178 0.88 9.57 22.14
CA THR A 178 2.06 10.39 21.86
C THR A 178 3.33 9.65 22.26
N GLU A 179 3.36 9.05 23.46
CA GLU A 179 4.45 8.17 23.90
C GLU A 179 4.67 7.00 22.94
N THR A 180 3.59 6.36 22.48
CA THR A 180 3.69 5.30 21.47
C THR A 180 4.30 5.81 20.17
N LEU A 181 3.89 7.00 19.70
CA LEU A 181 4.45 7.61 18.49
C LEU A 181 5.93 7.97 18.67
N ASP A 182 6.32 8.45 19.85
CA ASP A 182 7.70 8.78 20.18
C ASP A 182 8.57 7.53 20.11
N ILE A 183 8.15 6.42 20.74
CA ILE A 183 8.83 5.12 20.65
C ILE A 183 8.95 4.66 19.20
N LEU A 184 7.85 4.73 18.43
CA LEU A 184 7.83 4.29 17.03
C LEU A 184 8.67 5.17 16.10
N SER A 185 8.93 6.42 16.49
CA SER A 185 9.75 7.36 15.71
C SER A 185 11.25 7.11 15.85
N ASP A 186 11.66 6.45 16.94
CA ASP A 186 13.04 6.09 17.21
C ASP A 186 13.42 4.78 16.48
N ALA A 187 14.21 4.91 15.42
CA ALA A 187 14.65 3.77 14.62
C ALA A 187 15.61 2.85 15.39
N GLU A 188 16.40 3.37 16.33
CA GLU A 188 17.33 2.59 17.15
C GLU A 188 16.56 1.78 18.19
N ALA A 189 15.63 2.42 18.92
CA ALA A 189 14.75 1.73 19.85
C ALA A 189 13.94 0.62 19.14
N MET A 190 13.41 0.89 17.95
CA MET A 190 12.69 -0.11 17.16
C MET A 190 13.58 -1.24 16.64
N ALA A 191 14.86 -0.99 16.38
CA ALA A 191 15.82 -2.04 16.01
C ALA A 191 16.12 -2.93 17.24
N ALA A 192 16.36 -2.34 18.40
CA ALA A 192 16.59 -3.06 19.65
C ALA A 192 15.39 -3.93 20.06
N ILE A 193 14.16 -3.45 19.88
CA ILE A 193 12.95 -4.25 20.12
C ILE A 193 12.90 -5.47 19.19
N ARG A 194 13.21 -5.31 17.90
CA ARG A 194 13.20 -6.43 16.94
C ARG A 194 14.30 -7.46 17.23
N GLU A 195 15.46 -7.00 17.67
CA GLU A 195 16.52 -7.88 18.14
C GLU A 195 16.06 -8.66 19.37
N SER A 196 15.45 -7.97 20.35
CA SER A 196 14.87 -8.60 21.55
C SER A 196 13.81 -9.65 21.20
N ASP A 197 12.91 -9.36 20.25
CA ASP A 197 11.91 -10.33 19.77
C ASP A 197 12.58 -11.57 19.15
N ALA A 198 13.66 -11.39 18.39
CA ALA A 198 14.42 -12.49 17.79
C ALA A 198 15.18 -13.31 18.83
N ASP A 199 15.69 -12.67 19.88
CA ASP A 199 16.31 -13.32 21.03
C ASP A 199 15.30 -14.17 21.81
N ILE A 200 14.12 -13.62 22.09
CA ILE A 200 13.01 -14.34 22.75
C ILE A 200 12.60 -15.55 21.91
N ALA A 201 12.40 -15.37 20.59
CA ALA A 201 12.03 -16.46 19.70
C ALA A 201 13.10 -17.56 19.61
N ALA A 202 14.37 -17.20 19.74
CA ALA A 202 15.49 -18.14 19.76
C ALA A 202 15.77 -18.73 21.15
N GLY A 203 15.00 -18.35 22.19
CA GLY A 203 15.23 -18.77 23.57
C GLY A 203 16.49 -18.17 24.21
N ARG A 204 17.06 -17.10 23.62
CA ARG A 204 18.17 -16.32 24.20
C ARG A 204 17.64 -15.34 25.24
N ILE A 205 17.05 -15.87 26.31
CA ILE A 205 16.51 -15.09 27.42
C ILE A 205 17.24 -15.47 28.70
N TYR A 206 17.41 -14.49 29.58
CA TYR A 206 17.94 -14.70 30.92
C TYR A 206 16.83 -14.46 31.94
N SER A 207 16.72 -15.36 32.91
CA SER A 207 15.83 -15.18 34.04
C SER A 207 16.34 -14.07 34.97
N LEU A 208 15.43 -13.53 35.79
CA LEU A 208 15.78 -12.51 36.77
C LEU A 208 16.86 -13.00 37.75
N ASP A 209 16.80 -14.27 38.15
CA ASP A 209 17.76 -14.87 39.10
C ASP A 209 19.17 -14.98 38.49
N GLU A 210 19.26 -15.37 37.21
CA GLU A 210 20.53 -15.45 36.49
C GLU A 210 21.17 -14.07 36.33
N VAL A 211 20.38 -13.06 35.94
CA VAL A 211 20.86 -11.68 35.82
C VAL A 211 21.28 -11.12 37.18
N ALA A 212 20.48 -11.35 38.23
CA ALA A 212 20.79 -10.87 39.58
C ALA A 212 22.04 -11.55 40.15
N ALA A 213 22.24 -12.85 39.90
CA ALA A 213 23.45 -13.57 40.30
C ALA A 213 24.70 -12.99 39.60
N GLU A 214 24.62 -12.75 38.29
CA GLU A 214 25.72 -12.17 37.50
C GLU A 214 26.05 -10.74 37.95
N LEU A 215 25.04 -9.90 38.19
CA LEU A 215 25.24 -8.52 38.67
C LEU A 215 25.82 -8.48 40.10
N ARG A 216 25.46 -9.42 40.99
CA ARG A 216 26.11 -9.58 42.31
C ARG A 216 27.56 -10.05 42.17
N ALA A 217 27.83 -11.00 41.27
CA ALA A 217 29.19 -11.47 41.00
C ALA A 217 30.10 -10.35 40.48
N ARG A 218 29.54 -9.38 39.73
CA ARG A 218 30.24 -8.16 39.28
C ARG A 218 30.27 -7.04 40.33
N GLY A 219 29.69 -7.24 41.50
CA GLY A 219 29.64 -6.25 42.58
C GLY A 219 28.74 -5.03 42.31
N ILE A 220 27.86 -5.11 41.30
CA ILE A 220 26.94 -4.03 40.92
C ILE A 220 25.72 -4.01 41.87
N LEU A 221 25.23 -5.19 42.23
CA LEU A 221 24.18 -5.35 43.23
C LEU A 221 24.80 -5.79 44.56
N SER A 222 24.48 -5.10 45.65
CA SER A 222 24.76 -5.58 47.00
C SER A 222 23.84 -6.76 47.33
N SER A 223 24.37 -7.72 48.09
CA SER A 223 23.66 -8.91 48.59
C SER A 223 22.37 -8.57 49.32
#